data_AF-A0AAE8ZYB9-F1
#
_entry.id   AF-A0AAE8ZYB9-F1
#
_cell.length_a   1.000
_cell.length_b   1.000
_cell.length_c   1.000
_cell.angle_alpha   90.00
_cell.angle_beta   90.00
_cell.angle_gamma   90.00
#
_symmetry.space_group_name_H-M   'P 1'
#
loop_
_entity.id
_entity.type
_entity.pdbx_description
1 polymer ?
#
loop_
_entity_poly.entity_id
_entity_poly.type
_entity_poly.pdbx_seq_one_letter_code
_entity_poly.pdbx_strand_id
1 'polypeptide(L)'
;MLLRVLPSLRNLVMNTGMHKKHLRTVLMFHVAGIIILPLLTQDIRSGREISAIFINQVIFMSYSWNIADYLSFRDGGLEFRELEIEETPNDIDYESDNEEDSSEFHKSTGSICGVCYRSYCDSIEMRTPRILNKCGHTTCRKCAGRIIKSSCHLYIQCPFCTKKTRVDSVNRLPKNYGLLEVISDMKQLDEFYKSSATENSEPQRRERRNSF
;
A
#
# COMPACT_ATOMS: atom_id res chain seq x y z
N MET A 1 15.68 -5.20 -30.57
CA MET A 1 15.71 -6.21 -29.49
C MET A 1 15.67 -5.49 -28.15
N LEU A 2 14.64 -5.79 -27.35
CA LEU A 2 14.56 -5.80 -25.87
C LEU A 2 15.44 -4.77 -25.12
N LEU A 3 14.86 -3.78 -24.43
CA LEU A 3 14.30 -4.00 -23.09
C LEU A 3 13.18 -2.99 -22.77
N ARG A 4 11.94 -3.49 -22.67
CA ARG A 4 10.82 -2.76 -22.04
C ARG A 4 10.94 -2.95 -20.53
N VAL A 5 11.49 -1.96 -19.84
CA VAL A 5 11.47 -1.90 -18.37
C VAL A 5 10.01 -1.66 -17.94
N LEU A 6 9.48 -2.57 -17.13
CA LEU A 6 8.10 -2.56 -16.66
C LEU A 6 7.79 -1.27 -15.87
N PRO A 7 6.64 -0.61 -16.11
CA PRO A 7 6.19 0.56 -15.33
C PRO A 7 5.94 0.24 -13.85
N SER A 8 5.95 -1.04 -13.47
CA SER A 8 5.70 -1.53 -12.11
C SER A 8 6.81 -1.22 -11.11
N LEU A 9 7.99 -0.80 -11.56
CA LEU A 9 9.11 -0.41 -10.70
C LEU A 9 9.03 1.06 -10.21
N ARG A 10 8.10 1.87 -10.74
CA ARG A 10 8.01 3.30 -10.41
C ARG A 10 7.29 3.59 -9.08
N ASN A 11 6.61 2.60 -8.49
CA ASN A 11 5.88 2.74 -7.22
C ASN A 11 6.48 1.93 -6.06
N LEU A 12 7.68 1.38 -6.23
CA LEU A 12 8.46 0.90 -5.10
C LEU A 12 9.11 2.12 -4.44
N VAL A 13 8.40 2.78 -3.54
CA VAL A 13 9.07 3.60 -2.53
C VAL A 13 9.76 2.61 -1.58
N MET A 14 10.94 2.15 -2.00
CA MET A 14 11.83 1.40 -1.13
C MET A 14 12.18 2.33 0.02
N ASN A 15 11.82 1.95 1.26
CA ASN A 15 12.28 2.64 2.45
C ASN A 15 13.82 2.55 2.46
N THR A 16 14.46 3.59 1.95
CA THR A 16 15.89 3.60 1.63
C THR A 16 16.72 3.48 2.89
N GLY A 17 16.18 3.85 4.06
CA GLY A 17 16.84 3.67 5.36
C GLY A 17 16.95 2.22 5.79
N MET A 18 15.84 1.47 5.76
CA MET A 18 15.84 0.05 6.11
C MET A 18 16.58 -0.80 5.08
N HIS A 19 16.33 -0.56 3.79
CA HIS A 19 17.04 -1.26 2.73
C HIS A 19 18.55 -1.00 2.81
N LYS A 20 18.99 0.24 3.09
CA LYS A 20 20.42 0.57 3.25
C LYS A 20 21.03 -0.03 4.51
N LYS A 21 20.29 -0.16 5.61
CA LYS A 21 20.78 -0.79 6.85
C LYS A 21 20.98 -2.29 6.67
N HIS A 22 19.98 -2.99 6.16
CA HIS A 22 20.08 -4.44 5.91
C HIS A 22 21.09 -4.74 4.80
N LEU A 23 21.13 -3.94 3.73
CA LEU A 23 22.15 -4.05 2.68
C LEU A 23 23.55 -3.78 3.23
N ARG A 24 23.75 -2.80 4.13
CA ARG A 24 25.06 -2.56 4.78
C ARG A 24 25.47 -3.72 5.67
N THR A 25 24.56 -4.28 6.47
CA THR A 25 24.87 -5.43 7.32
C THR A 25 25.26 -6.65 6.46
N VAL A 26 24.49 -6.94 5.41
CA VAL A 26 24.80 -8.00 4.44
C VAL A 26 26.17 -7.74 3.80
N LEU A 27 26.41 -6.52 3.30
CA LEU A 27 27.67 -6.16 2.66
C LEU A 27 28.87 -6.24 3.61
N MET A 28 28.71 -5.89 4.89
CA MET A 28 29.75 -6.03 5.91
C MET A 28 30.10 -7.51 6.16
N PHE A 29 29.10 -8.40 6.27
CA PHE A 29 29.36 -9.84 6.40
C PHE A 29 30.01 -10.43 5.14
N HIS A 30 29.66 -9.93 3.95
CA HIS A 30 30.25 -10.35 2.69
C HIS A 30 31.72 -9.92 2.60
N VAL A 31 32.02 -8.65 2.90
CA VAL A 31 33.39 -8.12 2.91
C VAL A 31 34.24 -8.82 3.97
N ALA A 32 33.69 -9.05 5.17
CA ALA A 32 34.38 -9.80 6.23
C ALA A 32 34.67 -11.23 5.80
N GLY A 33 33.71 -11.94 5.18
CA GLY A 33 33.94 -13.28 4.63
C GLY A 33 35.01 -13.31 3.54
N ILE A 34 34.98 -12.34 2.61
CA ILE A 34 35.97 -12.20 1.54
C ILE A 34 37.38 -11.91 2.06
N ILE A 35 37.53 -11.26 3.21
CA ILE A 35 38.85 -10.94 3.80
C ILE A 35 39.33 -12.04 4.75
N ILE A 36 38.44 -12.57 5.60
CA ILE A 36 38.78 -13.56 6.62
C ILE A 36 39.07 -14.93 5.99
N LEU A 37 38.32 -15.33 4.94
CA LEU A 37 38.52 -16.63 4.30
C LEU A 37 39.92 -16.77 3.66
N PRO A 38 40.43 -15.80 2.86
CA PRO A 38 41.79 -15.86 2.33
C PRO A 38 42.86 -15.93 3.42
N LEU A 39 42.69 -15.18 4.52
CA LEU A 39 43.61 -15.16 5.65
C LEU A 39 43.65 -16.51 6.38
N LEU A 40 42.49 -17.17 6.55
CA LEU A 40 42.42 -18.53 7.13
C LEU A 40 42.94 -19.61 6.18
N THR A 41 42.91 -19.37 4.86
CA THR A 41 43.44 -20.30 3.85
C THR A 41 44.91 -20.12 3.52
N GLN A 42 45.63 -19.17 4.17
CA GLN A 42 47.06 -18.95 3.92
C GLN A 42 47.91 -20.21 4.19
N ASP A 43 47.43 -21.14 5.03
CA ASP A 43 48.08 -22.43 5.29
C ASP A 43 47.57 -23.60 4.42
N ILE A 44 46.60 -23.38 3.53
CA ILE A 44 45.96 -24.42 2.71
C ILE A 44 46.47 -24.33 1.26
N ARG A 45 47.41 -25.22 0.91
CA ARG A 45 48.26 -25.13 -0.29
C ARG A 45 47.67 -25.72 -1.58
N SER A 46 46.49 -26.33 -1.55
CA SER A 46 45.92 -27.00 -2.73
C SER A 46 44.87 -26.14 -3.43
N GLY A 47 45.11 -25.79 -4.71
CA GLY A 47 44.19 -24.96 -5.52
C GLY A 47 42.76 -25.52 -5.65
N ARG A 48 42.58 -26.82 -5.42
CA ARG A 48 41.27 -27.47 -5.38
C ARG A 48 40.45 -27.09 -4.15
N GLU A 49 41.09 -26.92 -2.99
CA GLU A 49 40.44 -26.55 -1.73
C GLU A 49 40.05 -25.07 -1.75
N ILE A 50 40.92 -24.23 -2.32
CA ILE A 50 40.64 -22.81 -2.57
C ILE A 50 39.41 -22.64 -3.49
N SER A 51 39.32 -23.44 -4.55
CA SER A 51 38.19 -23.42 -5.48
C SER A 51 36.88 -23.86 -4.82
N ALA A 52 36.93 -24.87 -3.94
CA ALA A 52 35.75 -25.36 -3.23
C ALA A 52 35.21 -24.33 -2.21
N ILE A 53 36.11 -23.60 -1.53
CA ILE A 53 35.74 -22.52 -0.61
C ILE A 53 35.09 -21.36 -1.38
N PHE A 54 35.64 -21.00 -2.54
CA PHE A 54 35.09 -19.95 -3.39
C PHE A 54 33.67 -20.29 -3.89
N ILE A 55 33.46 -21.53 -4.34
CA ILE A 55 32.13 -22.00 -4.79
C ILE A 55 31.12 -21.95 -3.64
N ASN A 56 31.50 -22.41 -2.44
CA ASN A 56 30.63 -22.34 -1.26
C ASN A 56 30.27 -20.88 -0.91
N GLN A 57 31.24 -19.96 -0.97
CA GLN A 57 31.00 -18.55 -0.69
C GLN A 57 29.99 -17.93 -1.69
N VAL A 58 30.13 -18.21 -2.98
CA VAL A 58 29.19 -17.72 -4.01
C VAL A 58 27.77 -18.24 -3.77
N ILE A 59 27.65 -19.50 -3.35
CA ILE A 59 26.36 -20.13 -3.03
C ILE A 59 25.74 -19.49 -1.78
N PHE A 60 26.49 -19.31 -0.70
CA PHE A 60 26.00 -18.68 0.54
C PHE A 60 25.59 -17.21 0.34
N MET A 61 26.32 -16.46 -0.49
CA MET A 61 25.96 -15.10 -0.90
C MET A 61 24.62 -15.05 -1.64
N SER A 62 24.39 -16.02 -2.53
CA SER A 62 23.14 -16.13 -3.29
C SER A 62 21.95 -16.43 -2.37
N TYR A 63 22.12 -17.31 -1.38
CA TYR A 63 21.09 -17.60 -0.37
C TYR A 63 20.86 -16.42 0.57
N SER A 64 21.91 -15.69 0.93
CA SER A 64 21.80 -14.51 1.81
C SER A 64 20.95 -13.40 1.18
N TRP A 65 21.08 -13.18 -0.13
CA TRP A 65 20.22 -12.24 -0.87
C TRP A 65 18.75 -12.68 -0.90
N ASN A 66 18.51 -13.98 -1.16
CA ASN A 66 17.15 -14.53 -1.15
C ASN A 66 16.49 -14.43 0.24
N ILE A 67 17.27 -14.65 1.32
CA ILE A 67 16.80 -14.49 2.69
C ILE A 67 16.55 -13.00 3.00
N ALA A 68 17.41 -12.09 2.55
CA ALA A 68 17.20 -10.65 2.72
C ALA A 68 15.94 -10.15 1.98
N ASP A 69 15.67 -10.66 0.78
CA ASP A 69 14.44 -10.37 0.02
C ASP A 69 13.21 -10.95 0.72
N TYR A 70 13.30 -12.19 1.22
CA TYR A 70 12.23 -12.84 1.99
C TYR A 70 11.91 -12.09 3.29
N LEU A 71 12.94 -11.68 4.04
CA LEU A 71 12.79 -10.89 5.26
C LEU A 71 12.26 -9.49 4.95
N SER A 72 12.70 -8.86 3.87
CA SER A 72 12.17 -7.56 3.43
C SER A 72 10.69 -7.64 3.05
N PHE A 73 10.27 -8.75 2.43
CA PHE A 73 8.86 -9.01 2.11
C PHE A 73 8.02 -9.29 3.36
N ARG A 74 8.57 -10.05 4.33
CA ARG A 74 7.88 -10.40 5.57
C ARG A 74 7.75 -9.21 6.52
N ASP A 75 8.83 -8.46 6.72
CA ASP A 75 8.85 -7.28 7.57
C ASP A 75 8.09 -6.11 6.91
N GLY A 76 8.04 -6.05 5.56
CA GLY A 76 7.16 -5.14 4.82
C GLY A 76 5.67 -5.53 4.82
N GLY A 77 5.30 -6.70 5.38
CA GLY A 77 3.95 -7.24 5.35
C GLY A 77 3.19 -7.23 6.68
N LEU A 78 3.86 -6.98 7.81
CA LEU A 78 3.27 -7.03 9.15
C LEU A 78 4.04 -6.10 10.13
N GLU A 79 3.94 -4.79 9.95
CA GLU A 79 4.13 -3.85 11.07
C GLU A 79 2.85 -3.02 11.24
N PHE A 80 1.97 -3.52 12.11
CA PHE A 80 1.22 -2.64 13.00
C PHE A 80 2.26 -1.88 13.85
N ARG A 81 2.51 -0.62 13.54
CA ARG A 81 3.28 0.25 14.41
C ARG A 81 2.54 1.56 14.57
N GLU A 82 1.96 1.73 15.75
CA GLU A 82 1.57 3.02 16.32
C GLU A 82 2.74 3.99 16.14
N LEU A 83 2.52 5.06 15.39
CA LEU A 83 3.49 6.14 15.23
C LEU A 83 3.09 7.28 16.16
N GLU A 84 3.87 7.44 17.23
CA GLU A 84 3.97 8.71 17.96
C GLU A 84 4.46 9.80 16.99
N ILE A 85 3.71 10.89 16.96
CA ILE A 85 3.97 12.08 16.15
C ILE A 85 4.98 12.94 16.91
N GLU A 86 6.14 13.21 16.31
CA GLU A 86 7.04 14.28 16.74
C GLU A 86 7.18 15.30 15.60
N GLU A 87 6.86 16.55 15.90
CA GLU A 87 6.60 17.62 14.93
C GLU A 87 7.87 18.35 14.44
N THR A 88 7.69 18.98 13.26
CA THR A 88 8.36 20.19 12.72
C THR A 88 9.71 20.05 11.98
N PRO A 89 10.11 21.03 11.14
CA PRO A 89 9.35 21.68 10.05
C PRO A 89 10.17 21.91 8.75
N ASN A 90 9.45 22.07 7.62
CA ASN A 90 9.73 22.81 6.37
C ASN A 90 11.13 22.82 5.74
N ASP A 91 11.19 22.48 4.42
CA ASP A 91 11.61 23.44 3.38
C ASP A 91 11.52 22.87 1.94
N ILE A 92 10.67 23.54 1.12
CA ILE A 92 10.86 23.92 -0.30
C ILE A 92 10.45 22.96 -1.46
N ASP A 93 9.32 23.35 -2.11
CA ASP A 93 8.95 23.51 -3.55
C ASP A 93 9.17 22.39 -4.60
N TYR A 94 8.34 22.07 -5.61
CA TYR A 94 7.04 22.44 -6.25
C TYR A 94 6.75 21.21 -7.19
N GLU A 95 5.54 20.76 -7.57
CA GLU A 95 4.52 21.40 -8.40
C GLU A 95 3.15 20.68 -8.27
N SER A 96 2.13 21.50 -8.48
CA SER A 96 0.68 21.36 -8.36
C SER A 96 0.01 20.16 -9.07
N ASP A 97 -0.66 19.32 -8.28
CA ASP A 97 -1.97 18.75 -8.61
C ASP A 97 -2.78 18.68 -7.30
N ASN A 98 -3.85 19.50 -7.21
CA ASN A 98 -4.72 19.60 -6.04
C ASN A 98 -5.22 18.22 -5.55
N GLU A 99 -4.62 17.68 -4.50
CA GLU A 99 -5.21 16.66 -3.63
C GLU A 99 -5.42 17.27 -2.23
N GLU A 100 -6.41 18.16 -2.12
CA GLU A 100 -7.13 18.29 -0.85
C GLU A 100 -7.91 16.98 -0.65
N ASP A 101 -7.40 16.10 0.21
CA ASP A 101 -8.28 15.36 1.11
C ASP A 101 -7.43 14.79 2.25
N SER A 102 -7.60 15.46 3.38
CA SER A 102 -7.31 14.99 4.74
C SER A 102 -7.33 13.47 4.86
N SER A 103 -6.31 12.94 5.54
CA SER A 103 -6.24 11.56 6.01
C SER A 103 -7.37 11.27 7.00
N GLU A 104 -8.57 11.00 6.48
CA GLU A 104 -9.68 10.50 7.26
C GLU A 104 -9.44 8.99 7.46
N PHE A 105 -9.04 8.62 8.69
CA PHE A 105 -8.91 7.24 9.13
C PHE A 105 -10.31 6.60 9.16
N HIS A 106 -10.74 6.08 8.02
CA HIS A 106 -12.04 5.43 7.92
C HIS A 106 -11.99 4.05 8.57
N LYS A 107 -12.75 3.92 9.66
CA LYS A 107 -13.25 2.66 10.19
C LYS A 107 -13.68 1.78 9.01
N SER A 108 -13.19 0.54 8.96
CA SER A 108 -13.36 -0.43 7.86
C SER A 108 -14.82 -0.87 7.70
N THR A 109 -15.67 0.05 7.29
CA THR A 109 -16.93 -0.24 6.63
C THR A 109 -16.59 -0.77 5.23
N GLY A 110 -17.35 -1.71 4.67
CA GLY A 110 -17.10 -2.34 3.35
C GLY A 110 -17.18 -1.39 2.14
N SER A 111 -16.85 -0.12 2.32
CA SER A 111 -16.96 1.01 1.42
C SER A 111 -15.64 1.36 0.73
N ILE A 112 -14.61 0.51 0.78
CA ILE A 112 -13.30 0.78 0.18
C ILE A 112 -13.09 0.09 -1.17
N CYS A 113 -12.29 0.71 -2.05
CA CYS A 113 -11.92 0.10 -3.32
C CYS A 113 -10.85 -0.98 -3.14
N GLY A 114 -11.12 -2.22 -3.55
CA GLY A 114 -10.15 -3.33 -3.48
C GLY A 114 -8.91 -3.24 -4.39
N VAL A 115 -8.65 -2.07 -5.00
CA VAL A 115 -7.45 -1.82 -5.83
C VAL A 115 -6.57 -0.74 -5.22
N CYS A 116 -7.14 0.39 -4.80
CA CYS A 116 -6.40 1.49 -4.18
C CYS A 116 -6.65 1.67 -2.68
N TYR A 117 -7.53 0.85 -2.10
CA TYR A 117 -7.90 0.82 -0.69
C TYR A 117 -8.42 2.15 -0.12
N ARG A 118 -8.87 3.07 -0.99
CA ARG A 118 -9.53 4.32 -0.60
C ARG A 118 -11.04 4.14 -0.54
N SER A 119 -11.69 4.85 0.39
CA SER A 119 -13.14 4.88 0.52
C SER A 119 -13.81 5.39 -0.77
N TYR A 120 -14.90 4.74 -1.15
CA TYR A 120 -15.78 5.19 -2.19
C TYR A 120 -16.51 6.46 -1.76
N CYS A 121 -16.74 7.36 -2.70
CA CYS A 121 -17.42 8.61 -2.45
C CYS A 121 -18.15 9.06 -3.72
N ASP A 122 -19.38 9.57 -3.59
CA ASP A 122 -20.11 10.12 -4.74
C ASP A 122 -19.70 11.55 -5.07
N SER A 123 -19.36 12.36 -4.05
CA SER A 123 -18.93 13.76 -4.26
C SER A 123 -17.57 13.85 -4.96
N ILE A 124 -16.68 12.87 -4.74
CA ILE A 124 -15.37 12.80 -5.39
C ILE A 124 -15.46 11.88 -6.61
N GLU A 125 -15.53 12.46 -7.81
CA GLU A 125 -15.71 11.74 -9.08
C GLU A 125 -14.69 10.59 -9.28
N MET A 126 -13.45 10.80 -8.84
CA MET A 126 -12.36 9.83 -8.93
C MET A 126 -12.55 8.62 -7.99
N ARG A 127 -13.28 8.82 -6.88
CA ARG A 127 -13.61 7.78 -5.89
C ARG A 127 -15.00 7.18 -6.13
N THR A 128 -15.74 7.62 -7.15
CA THR A 128 -17.06 7.03 -7.46
C THR A 128 -16.92 5.55 -7.85
N PRO A 129 -17.69 4.64 -7.22
CA PRO A 129 -17.70 3.22 -7.54
C PRO A 129 -18.36 2.97 -8.91
N ARG A 130 -17.67 2.20 -9.77
CA ARG A 130 -18.10 1.81 -11.11
C ARG A 130 -18.15 0.29 -11.24
N ILE A 131 -19.25 -0.23 -11.77
CA ILE A 131 -19.48 -1.67 -11.92
C ILE A 131 -18.92 -2.14 -13.28
N LEU A 132 -18.21 -3.28 -13.28
CA LEU A 132 -17.78 -3.95 -14.50
C LEU A 132 -18.88 -4.87 -15.03
N ASN A 133 -19.54 -4.47 -16.12
CA ASN A 133 -20.78 -5.08 -16.63
C ASN A 133 -20.69 -6.60 -16.91
N LYS A 134 -19.49 -7.14 -17.18
CA LYS A 134 -19.33 -8.57 -17.45
C LYS A 134 -19.21 -9.45 -16.21
N CYS A 135 -18.92 -8.88 -15.05
CA CYS A 135 -18.66 -9.67 -13.83
C CYS A 135 -19.27 -9.12 -12.54
N GLY A 136 -19.83 -7.91 -12.56
CA GLY A 136 -20.47 -7.30 -11.38
C GLY A 136 -19.52 -6.73 -10.34
N HIS A 137 -18.20 -6.96 -10.46
CA HIS A 137 -17.23 -6.36 -9.55
C HIS A 137 -17.16 -4.85 -9.69
N THR A 138 -16.88 -4.17 -8.57
CA THR A 138 -16.84 -2.72 -8.50
C THR A 138 -15.40 -2.22 -8.31
N THR A 139 -15.04 -1.14 -9.00
CA THR A 139 -13.76 -0.42 -8.84
C THR A 139 -14.02 1.08 -8.83
N CYS A 140 -13.15 1.90 -8.22
CA CYS A 140 -13.34 3.36 -8.32
C CYS A 140 -13.01 3.83 -9.75
N ARG A 141 -13.57 4.98 -10.16
CA ARG A 141 -13.33 5.57 -11.48
C ARG A 141 -11.83 5.75 -11.77
N LYS A 142 -11.04 6.23 -10.80
CA LYS A 142 -9.58 6.41 -10.94
C LYS A 142 -8.89 5.09 -11.29
N CYS A 143 -9.24 4.00 -10.61
CA CYS A 143 -8.66 2.68 -10.87
C CYS A 143 -9.12 2.09 -12.20
N ALA A 144 -10.42 2.16 -12.53
CA ALA A 144 -10.92 1.75 -13.84
C ALA A 144 -10.22 2.51 -14.98
N GLY A 145 -9.96 3.81 -14.79
CA GLY A 145 -9.20 4.66 -15.69
C GLY A 145 -7.75 4.25 -15.89
N ARG A 146 -7.08 3.77 -14.84
CA ARG A 146 -5.72 3.23 -14.95
C ARG A 146 -5.70 1.90 -15.72
N ILE A 147 -6.68 1.02 -15.46
CA ILE A 147 -6.75 -0.31 -16.09
C ILE A 147 -7.10 -0.22 -17.58
N ILE A 148 -8.01 0.68 -17.97
CA ILE A 148 -8.34 0.86 -19.40
C ILE A 148 -7.18 1.48 -20.19
N LYS A 149 -6.36 2.35 -19.56
CA LYS A 149 -5.17 2.93 -20.18
C LYS A 149 -4.11 1.85 -20.47
N SER A 150 -3.95 0.88 -19.59
CA SER A 150 -2.98 -0.21 -19.79
C SER A 150 -3.38 -1.20 -20.89
N SER A 151 -4.64 -1.18 -21.33
CA SER A 151 -5.18 -2.02 -22.41
C SER A 151 -5.45 -1.22 -23.71
N CYS A 152 -4.77 -0.09 -23.89
CA CYS A 152 -4.94 0.79 -25.07
C CYS A 152 -6.39 1.22 -25.31
N HIS A 153 -7.16 1.42 -24.24
CA HIS A 153 -8.57 1.84 -24.29
C HIS A 153 -9.55 0.85 -24.93
N LEU A 154 -9.21 -0.45 -24.99
CA LEU A 154 -10.06 -1.47 -25.64
C LEU A 154 -10.94 -2.24 -24.65
N TYR A 155 -10.44 -2.55 -23.45
CA TYR A 155 -11.16 -3.35 -22.47
C TYR A 155 -10.63 -3.15 -21.06
N ILE A 156 -11.47 -3.39 -20.05
CA ILE A 156 -11.04 -3.47 -18.65
C ILE A 156 -11.01 -4.94 -18.26
N GLN A 157 -9.84 -5.45 -17.91
CA GLN A 157 -9.69 -6.76 -17.27
C GLN A 157 -9.96 -6.60 -15.78
N CYS A 158 -10.96 -7.31 -15.26
CA CYS A 158 -11.29 -7.26 -13.85
C CYS A 158 -10.09 -7.74 -12.99
N PRO A 159 -9.64 -6.96 -11.99
CA PRO A 159 -8.51 -7.35 -11.15
C PRO A 159 -8.86 -8.49 -10.18
N PHE A 160 -10.14 -8.77 -9.96
CA PHE A 160 -10.60 -9.77 -8.98
C PHE A 160 -10.91 -11.14 -9.61
N CYS A 161 -11.43 -11.16 -10.84
CA CYS A 161 -11.90 -12.39 -11.49
C CYS A 161 -11.47 -12.54 -12.95
N THR A 162 -10.54 -11.69 -13.42
CA THR A 162 -9.91 -11.71 -14.75
C THR A 162 -10.84 -11.60 -15.98
N LYS A 163 -12.16 -11.54 -15.80
CA LYS A 163 -13.15 -11.29 -16.86
C LYS A 163 -12.93 -9.93 -17.53
N LYS A 164 -12.96 -9.90 -18.87
CA LYS A 164 -12.74 -8.70 -19.69
C LYS A 164 -14.08 -8.02 -20.02
N THR A 165 -14.19 -6.73 -19.70
CA THR A 165 -15.32 -5.87 -20.08
C THR A 165 -14.86 -4.93 -21.19
N ARG A 166 -15.38 -5.07 -22.42
CA ARG A 166 -15.13 -4.11 -23.50
C ARG A 166 -15.87 -2.81 -23.19
N VAL A 167 -15.14 -1.70 -23.14
CA VAL A 167 -15.70 -0.36 -22.92
C VAL A 167 -14.75 0.66 -23.52
N ASP A 168 -15.29 1.66 -24.22
CA ASP A 168 -14.48 2.70 -24.89
C ASP A 168 -14.00 3.78 -23.90
N SER A 169 -14.76 3.98 -22.81
CA SER A 169 -14.46 4.96 -21.77
C SER A 169 -15.02 4.52 -20.42
N VAL A 170 -14.31 4.85 -19.35
CA VAL A 170 -14.73 4.58 -17.96
C VAL A 170 -16.08 5.22 -17.65
N ASN A 171 -16.41 6.35 -18.27
CA ASN A 171 -17.65 7.09 -18.01
C ASN A 171 -18.89 6.29 -18.44
N ARG A 172 -18.72 5.30 -19.33
CA ARG A 172 -19.80 4.39 -19.76
C ARG A 172 -20.03 3.24 -18.79
N LEU A 173 -19.17 3.04 -17.80
CA LEU A 173 -19.44 2.09 -16.73
C LEU A 173 -20.51 2.66 -15.80
N PRO A 174 -21.54 1.88 -15.45
CA PRO A 174 -22.58 2.32 -14.54
C PRO A 174 -22.00 2.59 -13.15
N LYS A 175 -22.49 3.66 -12.50
CA LYS A 175 -22.23 3.91 -11.08
C LYS A 175 -22.90 2.80 -10.24
N ASN A 176 -22.29 2.44 -9.12
CA ASN A 176 -22.91 1.55 -8.14
C ASN A 176 -23.74 2.38 -7.14
N TYR A 177 -24.96 2.73 -7.51
CA TYR A 177 -25.84 3.56 -6.66
C TYR A 177 -26.22 2.87 -5.35
N GLY A 178 -26.48 1.55 -5.37
CA GLY A 178 -26.81 0.81 -4.14
C GLY A 178 -25.66 0.82 -3.12
N LEU A 179 -24.41 0.72 -3.57
CA LEU A 179 -23.26 0.87 -2.67
C LEU A 179 -23.15 2.29 -2.12
N LEU A 180 -23.42 3.32 -2.93
CA LEU A 180 -23.38 4.71 -2.50
C LEU A 180 -24.47 5.03 -1.47
N GLU A 181 -25.67 4.47 -1.65
CA GLU A 181 -26.79 4.58 -0.71
C GLU A 181 -26.43 3.97 0.64
N VAL A 182 -25.91 2.73 0.66
CA VAL A 182 -25.44 2.09 1.90
C VAL A 182 -24.36 2.93 2.58
N ILE A 183 -23.42 3.52 1.82
CA ILE A 183 -22.39 4.40 2.40
C ILE A 183 -23.03 5.65 3.03
N SER A 184 -24.04 6.23 2.39
CA SER A 184 -24.76 7.40 2.91
C SER A 184 -25.50 7.06 4.20
N ASP A 185 -26.24 5.94 4.22
CA ASP A 185 -27.01 5.50 5.39
C ASP A 185 -26.11 5.22 6.59
N MET A 186 -24.95 4.59 6.36
CA MET A 186 -23.96 4.33 7.41
C MET A 186 -23.39 5.64 8.00
N LYS A 187 -23.17 6.68 7.18
CA LYS A 187 -22.74 7.99 7.67
C LYS A 187 -23.79 8.65 8.55
N GLN A 188 -25.06 8.61 8.13
CA GLN A 188 -26.16 9.16 8.91
C GLN A 188 -26.34 8.44 10.25
N LEU A 189 -26.20 7.11 10.26
CA LEU A 189 -26.22 6.32 11.49
C LEU A 189 -25.06 6.71 12.41
N ASP A 190 -23.84 6.81 11.89
CA ASP A 190 -22.67 7.23 12.68
C ASP A 190 -22.86 8.64 13.27
N GLU A 191 -23.44 9.58 12.52
CA GLU A 191 -23.78 10.93 12.99
C GLU A 191 -24.85 10.89 14.10
N PHE A 192 -25.90 10.09 13.92
CA PHE A 192 -26.93 9.88 14.93
C PHE A 192 -26.34 9.31 16.23
N TYR A 193 -25.52 8.25 16.16
CA TYR A 193 -24.87 7.67 17.32
C TYR A 193 -23.96 8.69 18.04
N LYS A 194 -23.18 9.48 17.30
CA LYS A 194 -22.35 10.55 17.89
C LYS A 194 -23.19 11.60 18.61
N SER A 195 -24.30 12.05 18.01
CA SER A 195 -25.19 13.02 18.65
C SER A 195 -25.78 12.49 19.98
N SER A 196 -26.25 11.24 20.00
CA SER A 196 -26.80 10.59 21.20
C SER A 196 -25.77 10.34 22.31
N ALA A 197 -24.50 10.11 21.95
CA ALA A 197 -23.42 9.96 22.92
C ALA A 197 -23.04 11.30 23.56
N THR A 198 -23.20 12.41 22.83
CA THR A 198 -22.90 13.75 23.33
C THR A 198 -23.98 14.23 24.30
N GLU A 199 -25.27 14.02 23.99
CA GLU A 199 -26.39 14.36 24.88
C GLU A 199 -26.35 13.60 26.22
N ASN A 200 -25.89 12.35 26.24
CA ASN A 200 -25.77 11.54 27.46
C ASN A 200 -24.55 11.90 28.33
N SER A 201 -23.67 12.80 27.87
CA SER A 201 -22.45 13.21 28.58
C SER A 201 -22.55 14.59 29.25
N GLU A 202 -23.63 15.35 29.01
CA GLU A 202 -23.91 16.56 29.79
C GLU A 202 -24.42 16.16 31.19
N PRO A 203 -23.80 16.66 32.28
CA PRO A 203 -24.35 16.42 33.61
C PRO A 203 -25.71 17.12 33.69
N GLN A 204 -26.78 16.34 33.90
CA GLN A 204 -28.10 16.86 34.24
C GLN A 204 -27.94 17.83 35.41
N ARG A 205 -27.92 19.13 35.10
CA ARG A 205 -28.06 20.20 36.09
C ARG A 205 -29.48 20.06 36.62
N ARG A 206 -29.64 19.23 37.65
CA ARG A 206 -30.85 19.17 38.48
C ARG A 206 -31.12 20.60 38.95
N GLU A 207 -32.00 21.30 38.23
CA GLU A 207 -32.72 22.42 38.80
C GLU A 207 -33.43 21.88 40.03
N ARG A 208 -32.90 22.20 41.21
CA ARG A 208 -33.70 22.17 42.43
C ARG A 208 -34.73 23.29 42.30
N ARG A 209 -35.79 22.99 41.55
CA ARG A 209 -37.09 23.59 41.77
C ARG A 209 -37.64 22.90 43.01
N ASN A 210 -37.80 23.69 44.07
CA ASN A 210 -38.77 23.61 45.18
C ASN A 210 -38.46 24.84 46.03
N SER A 211 -39.19 25.96 45.97
CA SER A 211 -40.61 26.15 46.33
C SER A 211 -40.85 25.91 47.82
N PHE A 212 -41.26 26.99 48.49
CA PHE A 212 -41.62 27.21 49.90
C PHE A 212 -40.48 27.56 50.86
#